data_AF-A0A4Y9ZK82-F1
#
_entry.id   AF-A0A4Y9ZK82-F1
#
_cell.length_a   1.000
_cell.length_b   1.000
_cell.length_c   1.000
_cell.angle_alpha   90.00
_cell.angle_beta   90.00
_cell.angle_gamma   90.00
#
_symmetry.space_group_name_H-M   'P 1'
#
loop_
_entity.id
_entity.type
_entity.pdbx_description
1 polymer ?
#
loop_
_entity_poly.entity_id
_entity_poly.type
_entity_poly.pdbx_seq_one_letter_code
_entity_poly.pdbx_strand_id
1 'polypeptide(L)'
;MATDSTVIDVEKTLANLTVPQKVKLLAGLGWWHTEPVPEAGIQPIRMSDGPNGVRGTRFFNGVPSSCFPSSTGLGSSFDIDLAEQVGKALADECIAKSLYSRNLSRQSKKVAATIKHFAANDQEYQRFSIDSVVSERALREIYLKPFQIAMKKSNPIAFMTAYNRVNGTHASEHPWLLQKVLREEWGFKGLVMSDWTGVYSTTESIKAGVDLEMPGPTIVRGAALERALTGEKIFIEDINERVRKV
;
A
#
# COMPACT_ATOMS: atom_id res chain seq x y z
N MET A 1 1.60 -6.04 33.74
CA MET A 1 2.72 -6.47 32.88
C MET A 1 2.19 -6.49 31.46
N ALA A 2 2.55 -5.53 30.63
CA ALA A 2 2.10 -5.49 29.24
C ALA A 2 2.84 -6.60 28.49
N THR A 3 2.09 -7.53 27.91
CA THR A 3 2.65 -8.60 27.06
C THR A 3 3.39 -7.95 25.91
N ASP A 4 4.67 -8.27 25.83
CA ASP A 4 5.59 -7.95 24.74
C ASP A 4 4.89 -8.12 23.40
N SER A 5 4.92 -7.11 22.54
CA SER A 5 4.35 -7.24 21.19
C SER A 5 5.22 -8.26 20.46
N THR A 6 4.79 -9.51 20.42
CA THR A 6 5.49 -10.59 19.74
C THR A 6 5.70 -10.18 18.30
N VAL A 7 6.96 -9.92 17.95
CA VAL A 7 7.39 -9.74 16.57
C VAL A 7 6.95 -11.00 15.81
N ILE A 8 6.13 -10.82 14.79
CA ILE A 8 5.67 -11.94 13.95
C ILE A 8 6.90 -12.48 13.20
N ASP A 9 7.20 -13.76 13.41
CA ASP A 9 8.14 -14.48 12.56
C ASP A 9 7.45 -14.77 11.22
N VAL A 10 7.76 -13.94 10.21
CA VAL A 10 7.06 -13.95 8.92
C VAL A 10 7.17 -15.31 8.23
N GLU A 11 8.34 -15.94 8.20
CA GLU A 11 8.51 -17.22 7.50
C GLU A 11 7.80 -18.36 8.25
N LYS A 12 7.91 -18.40 9.58
CA LYS A 12 7.20 -19.41 10.39
C LYS A 12 5.69 -19.24 10.27
N THR A 13 5.19 -18.01 10.31
CA THR A 13 3.76 -17.75 10.14
C THR A 13 3.30 -18.15 8.74
N LEU A 14 4.01 -17.73 7.69
CA LEU A 14 3.68 -18.05 6.30
C LEU A 14 3.64 -19.57 6.03
N ALA A 15 4.55 -20.33 6.63
CA ALA A 15 4.58 -21.79 6.52
C ALA A 15 3.35 -22.47 7.16
N ASN A 16 2.76 -21.86 8.19
CA ASN A 16 1.60 -22.40 8.92
C ASN A 16 0.25 -21.93 8.37
N LEU A 17 0.23 -20.94 7.47
CA LEU A 17 -1.02 -20.46 6.85
C LEU A 17 -1.55 -21.46 5.82
N THR A 18 -2.85 -21.72 5.87
CA THR A 18 -3.59 -22.42 4.82
C THR A 18 -3.70 -21.56 3.56
N VAL A 19 -3.95 -22.18 2.40
CA VAL A 19 -4.14 -21.45 1.13
C VAL A 19 -5.28 -20.42 1.23
N PRO A 20 -6.46 -20.74 1.79
CA PRO A 20 -7.52 -19.74 1.96
C PRO A 20 -7.10 -18.55 2.84
N GLN A 21 -6.35 -18.79 3.92
CA GLN A 21 -5.84 -17.69 4.76
C GLN A 21 -4.83 -16.82 4.00
N LYS A 22 -3.95 -17.44 3.20
CA LYS A 22 -3.01 -16.72 2.33
C LYS A 22 -3.74 -15.83 1.32
N VAL A 23 -4.71 -16.38 0.60
CA VAL A 23 -5.54 -15.65 -0.36
C VAL A 23 -6.25 -14.48 0.32
N LYS A 24 -6.83 -14.71 1.50
CA LYS A 24 -7.51 -13.70 2.29
C LYS A 24 -6.61 -12.49 2.63
N LEU A 25 -5.34 -12.72 2.95
CA LEU A 25 -4.37 -11.65 3.27
C LEU A 25 -3.99 -10.79 2.06
N LEU A 26 -4.25 -11.23 0.83
CA LEU A 26 -3.93 -10.46 -0.38
C LEU A 26 -4.95 -9.37 -0.72
N ALA A 27 -5.98 -9.18 0.10
CA ALA A 27 -7.00 -8.16 -0.10
C ALA A 27 -7.42 -7.48 1.20
N GLY A 28 -8.00 -6.28 1.07
CA GLY A 28 -8.59 -5.55 2.17
C GLY A 28 -9.87 -6.18 2.73
N LEU A 29 -10.16 -5.87 3.99
CA LEU A 29 -11.45 -6.04 4.65
C LEU A 29 -12.19 -4.70 4.65
N GLY A 30 -13.17 -4.57 3.76
CA GLY A 30 -13.88 -3.32 3.56
C GLY A 30 -12.94 -2.19 3.12
N TRP A 31 -13.31 -0.95 3.43
CA TRP A 31 -12.64 0.21 2.83
C TRP A 31 -11.25 0.52 3.40
N TRP A 32 -10.96 0.17 4.66
CA TRP A 32 -9.85 0.77 5.41
C TRP A 32 -9.07 -0.23 6.26
N HIS A 33 -9.30 -1.52 6.12
CA HIS A 33 -8.64 -2.52 6.96
C HIS A 33 -8.04 -3.62 6.10
N THR A 34 -6.96 -4.23 6.58
CA THR A 34 -6.53 -5.54 6.07
C THR A 34 -7.34 -6.65 6.71
N GLU A 35 -7.40 -7.80 6.05
CA GLU A 35 -8.01 -8.99 6.61
C GLU A 35 -7.21 -9.54 7.80
N PRO A 36 -7.86 -9.92 8.92
CA PRO A 36 -7.19 -10.57 10.03
C PRO A 36 -7.14 -12.09 9.87
N VAL A 37 -6.13 -12.70 10.51
CA VAL A 37 -6.01 -14.14 10.75
C VAL A 37 -5.60 -14.35 12.22
N PRO A 38 -6.53 -14.20 13.18
CA PRO A 38 -6.23 -14.20 14.62
C PRO A 38 -5.52 -15.46 15.11
N GLU A 39 -5.85 -16.62 14.57
CA GLU A 39 -5.24 -17.92 14.86
C GLU A 39 -3.75 -17.99 14.49
N ALA A 40 -3.30 -17.15 13.56
CA ALA A 40 -1.90 -16.98 13.18
C ALA A 40 -1.26 -15.75 13.85
N GLY A 41 -1.96 -15.09 14.78
CA GLY A 41 -1.51 -13.86 15.45
C GLY A 41 -1.61 -12.60 14.58
N ILE A 42 -2.25 -12.66 13.40
CA ILE A 42 -2.33 -11.54 12.47
C ILE A 42 -3.57 -10.70 12.79
N GLN A 43 -3.34 -9.47 13.24
CA GLN A 43 -4.38 -8.48 13.54
C GLN A 43 -4.65 -7.58 12.33
N PRO A 44 -5.88 -7.03 12.20
CA PRO A 44 -6.19 -6.18 11.06
C PRO A 44 -5.48 -4.83 11.22
N ILE A 45 -4.75 -4.42 10.18
CA ILE A 45 -4.11 -3.10 10.10
C ILE A 45 -5.14 -2.11 9.56
N ARG A 46 -5.21 -0.93 10.18
CA ARG A 46 -6.05 0.17 9.70
C ARG A 46 -5.24 1.07 8.78
N MET A 47 -5.86 1.45 7.68
CA MET A 47 -5.39 2.48 6.77
C MET A 47 -6.29 3.72 6.87
N SER A 48 -5.72 4.86 6.49
CA SER A 48 -6.43 6.12 6.37
C SER A 48 -5.72 6.95 5.32
N ASP A 49 -6.48 7.72 4.55
CA ASP A 49 -5.90 8.88 3.88
C ASP A 49 -5.38 9.88 4.93
N GLY A 50 -4.42 10.74 4.61
CA GLY A 50 -3.88 11.03 3.29
C GLY A 50 -2.63 11.91 3.39
N PRO A 51 -2.36 12.78 2.39
CA PRO A 51 -1.08 13.49 2.33
C PRO A 51 -1.00 14.73 3.25
N ASN A 52 -2.12 15.29 3.69
CA ASN A 52 -2.17 16.56 4.45
C ASN A 52 -3.17 16.53 5.62
N GLY A 53 -3.44 15.35 6.17
CA GLY A 53 -4.31 15.15 7.32
C GLY A 53 -4.76 13.70 7.42
N VAL A 54 -5.20 13.27 8.60
CA VAL A 54 -5.67 11.91 8.83
C VAL A 54 -7.19 11.88 8.88
N ARG A 55 -7.84 11.57 7.76
CA ARG A 55 -9.31 11.58 7.69
C ARG A 55 -9.97 10.54 8.61
N GLY A 56 -9.36 9.38 8.76
CA GLY A 56 -9.95 8.22 9.43
C GLY A 56 -10.85 7.40 8.49
N THR A 57 -11.77 6.64 9.08
CA THR A 57 -12.49 5.56 8.39
C THR A 57 -13.82 5.97 7.77
N ARG A 58 -14.22 7.25 7.87
CA ARG A 58 -15.53 7.73 7.40
C ARG A 58 -15.39 9.12 6.80
N PHE A 59 -16.10 9.36 5.70
CA PHE A 59 -16.26 10.70 5.14
C PHE A 59 -17.41 11.45 5.83
N PHE A 60 -18.60 10.85 5.84
CA PHE A 60 -19.76 11.40 6.54
C PHE A 60 -19.68 11.13 8.05
N ASN A 61 -19.97 12.15 8.86
CA ASN A 61 -19.90 12.08 10.33
C ASN A 61 -18.54 11.56 10.83
N GLY A 62 -17.46 12.07 10.23
CA GLY A 62 -16.07 11.72 10.55
C GLY A 62 -15.60 12.32 11.87
N VAL A 63 -14.60 11.68 12.48
CA VAL A 63 -13.93 12.22 13.67
C VAL A 63 -13.10 13.44 13.26
N PRO A 64 -13.23 14.61 13.92
CA PRO A 64 -12.46 15.81 13.57
C PRO A 64 -10.95 15.54 13.54
N SER A 65 -10.21 16.13 12.60
CA SER A 65 -8.75 16.00 12.47
C SER A 65 -8.10 17.32 12.11
N SER A 66 -6.81 17.44 12.41
CA SER A 66 -5.96 18.51 11.92
C SER A 66 -5.78 18.42 10.40
N CYS A 67 -6.10 19.52 9.70
CA CYS A 67 -5.87 19.68 8.26
C CYS A 67 -4.65 20.57 8.06
N PHE A 68 -3.59 20.03 7.46
CA PHE A 68 -2.34 20.71 7.17
C PHE A 68 -2.40 21.36 5.78
N PRO A 69 -1.51 22.33 5.47
CA PRO A 69 -1.36 22.83 4.11
C PRO A 69 -1.17 21.70 3.08
N SER A 70 -1.64 21.92 1.85
CA SER A 70 -1.43 20.96 0.75
C SER A 70 0.06 20.70 0.51
N SER A 71 0.40 19.57 -0.12
CA SER A 71 1.79 19.22 -0.43
C SER A 71 2.49 20.26 -1.30
N THR A 72 1.77 20.98 -2.17
CA THR A 72 2.32 22.11 -2.94
C THR A 72 2.63 23.31 -2.04
N GLY A 73 1.76 23.61 -1.06
CA GLY A 73 2.00 24.63 -0.05
C GLY A 73 3.20 24.27 0.84
N LEU A 74 3.26 23.04 1.33
CA LEU A 74 4.39 22.55 2.12
C LEU A 74 5.69 22.55 1.29
N GLY A 75 5.65 22.11 0.03
CA GLY A 75 6.80 22.15 -0.87
C GLY A 75 7.30 23.56 -1.16
N SER A 76 6.40 24.55 -1.18
CA SER A 76 6.74 25.96 -1.37
C SER A 76 7.47 26.59 -0.18
N SER A 77 7.49 25.92 0.99
CA SER A 77 8.31 26.37 2.13
C SER A 77 9.81 26.16 1.88
N PHE A 78 10.18 25.20 1.02
CA PHE A 78 11.56 24.72 0.86
C PHE A 78 12.25 24.35 2.19
N ASP A 79 11.46 24.03 3.23
CA ASP A 79 11.92 23.73 4.58
C ASP A 79 11.73 22.23 4.90
N ILE A 80 12.84 21.50 4.93
CA ILE A 80 12.86 20.05 5.18
C ILE A 80 12.52 19.75 6.64
N ASP A 81 12.98 20.58 7.57
CA ASP A 81 12.75 20.38 9.01
C ASP A 81 11.27 20.61 9.34
N LEU A 82 10.65 21.62 8.71
CA LEU A 82 9.21 21.84 8.79
C LEU A 82 8.43 20.66 8.21
N ALA A 83 8.84 20.13 7.06
CA ALA A 83 8.20 18.94 6.47
C ALA A 83 8.29 17.71 7.38
N GLU A 84 9.42 17.51 8.06
CA GLU A 84 9.57 16.44 9.05
C GLU A 84 8.67 16.66 10.27
N GLN A 85 8.55 17.89 10.76
CA GLN A 85 7.64 18.24 11.86
C GLN A 85 6.17 17.96 11.49
N VAL A 86 5.74 18.33 10.28
CA VAL A 86 4.41 17.98 9.76
C VAL A 86 4.23 16.46 9.70
N GLY A 87 5.25 15.71 9.25
CA GLY A 87 5.23 14.25 9.25
C GLY A 87 5.03 13.64 10.64
N LYS A 88 5.71 14.17 11.67
CA LYS A 88 5.53 13.76 13.07
C LYS A 88 4.11 14.05 13.57
N ALA A 89 3.59 15.25 13.29
CA ALA A 89 2.23 15.62 13.68
C ALA A 89 1.16 14.76 12.99
N LEU A 90 1.36 14.38 11.73
CA LEU A 90 0.50 13.43 11.02
C LEU A 90 0.51 12.04 11.67
N ALA A 91 1.68 11.57 12.15
CA ALA A 91 1.77 10.31 12.88
C ALA A 91 1.00 10.35 14.21
N ASP A 92 1.10 11.44 14.96
CA ASP A 92 0.35 11.63 16.20
C ASP A 92 -1.17 11.65 15.97
N GLU A 93 -1.63 12.35 14.92
CA GLU A 93 -3.04 12.34 14.48
C GLU A 93 -3.50 10.93 14.09
N CYS A 94 -2.65 10.15 13.42
CA CYS A 94 -2.94 8.76 13.03
C CYS A 94 -3.18 7.86 14.25
N ILE A 95 -2.33 8.01 15.27
CA ILE A 95 -2.47 7.30 16.54
C ILE A 95 -3.75 7.74 17.25
N ALA A 96 -4.02 9.04 17.34
CA ALA A 96 -5.22 9.58 17.98
C ALA A 96 -6.51 9.05 17.35
N LYS A 97 -6.60 9.07 16.01
CA LYS A 97 -7.74 8.50 15.24
C LYS A 97 -7.92 7.00 15.48
N SER A 98 -6.83 6.29 15.74
CA SER A 98 -6.86 4.85 16.01
C SER A 98 -7.32 4.51 17.43
N LEU A 99 -7.13 5.40 18.41
CA LEU A 99 -7.59 5.23 19.80
C LEU A 99 -9.07 5.58 19.94
N TYR A 100 -9.52 6.67 19.30
CA TYR A 100 -10.90 7.15 19.41
C TYR A 100 -11.94 6.15 18.89
N SER A 101 -11.63 5.38 17.85
CA SER A 101 -12.61 4.43 17.29
C SER A 101 -12.72 3.09 18.04
N ARG A 102 -11.89 2.79 19.06
CA ARG A 102 -11.86 1.44 19.66
C ARG A 102 -11.67 1.34 21.18
N ASN A 103 -11.68 2.43 21.97
CA ASN A 103 -11.36 2.36 23.43
C ASN A 103 -10.08 1.54 23.73
N LEU A 104 -9.09 1.60 22.83
CA LEU A 104 -7.85 0.84 22.97
C LEU A 104 -6.84 1.62 23.81
N SER A 105 -6.08 0.91 24.63
CA SER A 105 -4.96 1.49 25.40
C SER A 105 -3.84 1.98 24.46
N ARG A 106 -3.09 2.97 24.95
CA ARG A 106 -1.92 3.58 24.28
C ARG A 106 -0.73 2.61 24.31
N GLN A 107 -0.84 1.48 23.62
CA GLN A 107 0.35 0.69 23.25
C GLN A 107 1.07 1.41 22.10
N SER A 108 2.39 1.24 22.01
CA SER A 108 3.27 1.86 21.02
C SER A 108 2.86 1.49 19.59
N LYS A 109 1.94 2.24 18.99
CA LYS A 109 1.51 2.05 17.61
C LYS A 109 2.52 2.70 16.68
N LYS A 110 3.25 1.88 15.92
CA LYS A 110 4.08 2.37 14.81
C LYS A 110 3.15 2.84 13.69
N VAL A 111 3.43 4.01 13.12
CA VAL A 111 2.72 4.53 11.94
C VAL A 111 3.57 4.24 10.72
N ALA A 112 2.93 3.74 9.67
CA ALA A 112 3.57 3.46 8.39
C ALA A 112 3.17 4.51 7.35
N ALA A 113 4.15 5.05 6.63
CA ALA A 113 3.90 5.90 5.48
C ALA A 113 3.74 5.07 4.20
N THR A 114 2.82 5.50 3.34
CA THR A 114 2.61 4.94 2.00
C THR A 114 2.87 6.04 0.96
N ILE A 115 3.90 5.88 0.12
CA ILE A 115 4.18 6.84 -0.94
C ILE A 115 3.38 6.51 -2.20
N LYS A 116 2.78 7.54 -2.81
CA LYS A 116 1.75 7.40 -3.86
C LYS A 116 1.77 8.56 -4.87
N HIS A 117 1.28 8.40 -6.09
CA HIS A 117 0.82 7.15 -6.72
C HIS A 117 1.89 6.69 -7.72
N PHE A 118 2.38 5.47 -7.60
CA PHE A 118 3.52 4.95 -8.34
C PHE A 118 3.06 4.26 -9.65
N ALA A 119 3.28 4.84 -10.84
CA ALA A 119 3.86 6.13 -11.14
C ALA A 119 3.17 6.79 -12.36
N ALA A 120 3.52 8.06 -12.62
CA ALA A 120 3.03 8.85 -13.75
C ALA A 120 1.49 9.04 -13.79
N ASN A 121 0.87 9.16 -12.62
CA ASN A 121 -0.53 9.54 -12.44
C ASN A 121 -0.66 11.06 -12.33
N ASP A 122 -0.43 11.76 -13.44
CA ASP A 122 -0.31 13.23 -13.46
C ASP A 122 -1.59 13.95 -13.92
N GLN A 123 -2.67 13.21 -14.19
CA GLN A 123 -3.97 13.77 -14.56
C GLN A 123 -5.15 12.87 -14.15
N GLU A 124 -6.27 13.50 -13.80
CA GLU A 124 -7.48 12.79 -13.37
C GLU A 124 -8.33 12.29 -14.54
N TYR A 125 -8.22 12.92 -15.72
CA TYR A 125 -9.02 12.54 -16.89
C TYR A 125 -8.74 11.09 -17.29
N GLN A 126 -9.78 10.25 -17.22
CA GLN A 126 -9.73 8.82 -17.52
C GLN A 126 -8.61 8.06 -16.79
N ARG A 127 -8.27 8.45 -15.55
CA ARG A 127 -7.13 7.90 -14.80
C ARG A 127 -7.09 6.36 -14.70
N PHE A 128 -8.24 5.67 -14.81
CA PHE A 128 -8.32 4.19 -14.81
C PHE A 128 -7.93 3.53 -16.13
N SER A 129 -7.89 4.27 -17.25
CA SER A 129 -7.70 3.72 -18.59
C SER A 129 -6.67 4.46 -19.44
N ILE A 130 -6.32 5.69 -19.08
CA ILE A 130 -5.34 6.47 -19.84
C ILE A 130 -3.96 5.82 -19.82
N ASP A 131 -3.22 5.98 -20.90
CA ASP A 131 -1.83 5.55 -21.03
C ASP A 131 -0.89 6.75 -21.00
N SER A 132 -0.05 6.82 -19.97
CA SER A 132 1.04 7.77 -19.86
C SER A 132 2.20 7.29 -20.74
N VAL A 133 2.21 7.74 -21.99
CA VAL A 133 3.28 7.45 -22.96
C VAL A 133 4.48 8.36 -22.69
N VAL A 134 5.54 7.77 -22.13
CA VAL A 134 6.71 8.51 -21.62
C VAL A 134 8.00 7.75 -21.91
N SER A 135 9.02 8.46 -22.40
CA SER A 135 10.34 7.85 -22.60
C SER A 135 10.94 7.38 -21.27
N GLU A 136 11.72 6.30 -21.28
CA GLU A 136 12.38 5.81 -20.06
C GLU A 136 13.26 6.88 -19.40
N ARG A 137 13.91 7.73 -20.20
CA ARG A 137 14.70 8.86 -19.70
C ARG A 137 13.85 9.82 -18.87
N ALA A 138 12.75 10.31 -19.43
CA ALA A 138 11.84 11.20 -18.71
C ALA A 138 11.22 10.50 -17.49
N LEU A 139 10.83 9.23 -17.64
CA LEU A 139 10.30 8.41 -16.55
C LEU A 139 11.28 8.35 -15.37
N ARG A 140 12.57 8.10 -15.63
CA ARG A 140 13.62 8.02 -14.58
C ARG A 140 14.04 9.37 -14.01
N GLU A 141 14.17 10.39 -14.85
CA GLU A 141 14.69 11.70 -14.44
C GLU A 141 13.64 12.56 -13.73
N ILE A 142 12.35 12.42 -14.07
CA ILE A 142 11.27 13.28 -13.56
C ILE A 142 10.32 12.51 -12.65
N TYR A 143 9.63 11.50 -13.17
CA TYR A 143 8.47 10.90 -12.50
C TYR A 143 8.87 9.91 -11.41
N LEU A 144 9.91 9.09 -11.64
CA LEU A 144 10.43 8.14 -10.67
C LEU A 144 11.41 8.76 -9.68
N LYS A 145 12.04 9.89 -10.04
CA LYS A 145 13.05 10.56 -9.22
C LYS A 145 12.58 10.89 -7.79
N PRO A 146 11.39 11.48 -7.55
CA PRO A 146 10.93 11.75 -6.19
C PRO A 146 10.72 10.47 -5.38
N PHE A 147 10.19 9.40 -5.97
CA PHE A 147 10.05 8.09 -5.31
C PHE A 147 11.42 7.50 -4.96
N GLN A 148 12.40 7.59 -5.86
CA GLN A 148 13.76 7.12 -5.63
C GLN A 148 14.42 7.87 -4.46
N ILE A 149 14.26 9.20 -4.41
CA ILE A 149 14.79 10.04 -3.33
C ILE A 149 14.10 9.70 -2.00
N ALA A 150 12.77 9.61 -1.98
CA ALA A 150 12.01 9.25 -0.80
C ALA A 150 12.43 7.87 -0.28
N MET A 151 12.51 6.86 -1.15
CA MET A 151 12.94 5.52 -0.77
C MET A 151 14.34 5.55 -0.15
N LYS A 152 15.31 6.17 -0.83
CA LYS A 152 16.70 6.23 -0.36
C LYS A 152 16.86 6.97 0.97
N LYS A 153 16.03 7.98 1.24
CA LYS A 153 16.17 8.84 2.42
C LYS A 153 15.30 8.43 3.62
N SER A 154 14.15 7.80 3.40
CA SER A 154 13.19 7.52 4.48
C SER A 154 12.77 6.06 4.62
N ASN A 155 13.16 5.18 3.68
CA ASN A 155 12.81 3.75 3.68
C ASN A 155 11.31 3.51 4.03
N PRO A 156 10.38 4.00 3.19
CA PRO A 156 8.95 3.90 3.46
C PRO A 156 8.53 2.44 3.58
N ILE A 157 7.48 2.17 4.35
CA ILE A 157 6.99 0.80 4.57
C ILE A 157 6.14 0.32 3.39
N ALA A 158 5.46 1.25 2.69
CA ALA A 158 4.60 0.90 1.59
C ALA A 158 4.68 1.85 0.38
N PHE A 159 4.37 1.30 -0.77
CA PHE A 159 4.05 2.02 -2.01
C PHE A 159 2.60 1.75 -2.40
N MET A 160 1.96 2.73 -3.02
CA MET A 160 0.66 2.58 -3.66
C MET A 160 0.80 2.75 -5.16
N THR A 161 0.35 1.76 -5.94
CA THR A 161 0.39 1.84 -7.40
C THR A 161 -0.58 2.90 -7.90
N ALA A 162 -0.28 3.48 -9.05
CA ALA A 162 -1.19 4.35 -9.77
C ALA A 162 -2.33 3.60 -10.45
N TYR A 163 -3.38 4.33 -10.83
CA TYR A 163 -4.48 3.84 -11.64
C TYR A 163 -4.13 3.66 -13.12
N ASN A 164 -3.32 4.56 -13.67
CA ASN A 164 -3.10 4.65 -15.12
C ASN A 164 -2.20 3.54 -15.66
N ARG A 165 -2.13 3.47 -16.98
CA ARG A 165 -1.09 2.72 -17.69
C ARG A 165 0.15 3.58 -17.87
N VAL A 166 1.31 2.93 -17.94
CA VAL A 166 2.59 3.54 -18.33
C VAL A 166 3.11 2.73 -19.51
N ASN A 167 3.24 3.37 -20.66
CA ASN A 167 3.67 2.74 -21.92
C ASN A 167 2.91 1.43 -22.23
N GLY A 168 1.60 1.45 -22.06
CA GLY A 168 0.67 0.38 -22.47
C GLY A 168 0.25 -0.60 -21.37
N THR A 169 0.92 -0.64 -20.22
CA THR A 169 0.62 -1.57 -19.11
C THR A 169 0.17 -0.83 -17.86
N HIS A 170 -0.91 -1.29 -17.21
CA HIS A 170 -1.38 -0.72 -15.95
C HIS A 170 -0.30 -0.76 -14.89
N ALA A 171 -0.13 0.31 -14.11
CA ALA A 171 0.94 0.38 -13.11
C ALA A 171 0.86 -0.77 -12.09
N SER A 172 -0.35 -1.24 -11.75
CA SER A 172 -0.61 -2.40 -10.89
C SER A 172 -0.28 -3.76 -11.53
N GLU A 173 0.13 -3.78 -12.79
CA GLU A 173 0.42 -4.99 -13.57
C GLU A 173 1.78 -4.90 -14.26
N HIS A 174 2.56 -3.85 -14.00
CA HIS A 174 3.75 -3.49 -14.77
C HIS A 174 5.03 -4.09 -14.13
N PRO A 175 5.59 -5.21 -14.64
CA PRO A 175 6.69 -5.90 -13.95
C PRO A 175 7.99 -5.10 -13.99
N TRP A 176 8.22 -4.32 -15.05
CA TRP A 176 9.37 -3.41 -15.09
C TRP A 176 9.31 -2.34 -13.99
N LEU A 177 8.14 -1.76 -13.69
CA LEU A 177 8.01 -0.79 -12.60
C LEU A 177 8.15 -1.47 -11.23
N LEU A 178 7.38 -2.53 -11.02
CA LEU A 178 7.23 -3.14 -9.70
C LEU A 178 8.36 -4.09 -9.34
N GLN A 179 8.84 -4.94 -10.26
CA GLN A 179 9.96 -5.86 -10.00
C GLN A 179 11.30 -5.21 -10.32
N LYS A 180 11.54 -4.89 -11.60
CA LYS A 180 12.86 -4.44 -12.05
C LYS A 180 13.29 -3.14 -11.37
N VAL A 181 12.50 -2.08 -11.48
CA VAL A 181 12.88 -0.80 -10.88
C VAL A 181 12.76 -0.86 -9.36
N LEU A 182 11.58 -1.18 -8.83
CA LEU A 182 11.32 -1.04 -7.40
C LEU A 182 11.99 -2.13 -6.55
N ARG A 183 11.92 -3.42 -6.91
CA ARG A 183 12.51 -4.51 -6.10
C ARG A 183 13.98 -4.80 -6.41
N GLU A 184 14.36 -4.86 -7.69
CA GLU A 184 15.71 -5.28 -8.10
C GLU A 184 16.70 -4.11 -8.07
N GLU A 185 16.44 -3.04 -8.81
CA GLU A 185 17.35 -1.89 -8.91
C GLU A 185 17.38 -1.08 -7.60
N TRP A 186 16.22 -0.87 -6.99
CA TRP A 186 16.10 -0.04 -5.79
C TRP A 186 16.15 -0.88 -4.50
N GLY A 187 15.89 -2.18 -4.56
CA GLY A 187 15.99 -3.05 -3.38
C GLY A 187 14.82 -2.93 -2.40
N PHE A 188 13.68 -2.35 -2.79
CA PHE A 188 12.54 -2.14 -1.91
C PHE A 188 12.01 -3.47 -1.35
N LYS A 189 11.84 -3.58 -0.02
CA LYS A 189 11.38 -4.81 0.65
C LYS A 189 9.97 -4.73 1.26
N GLY A 190 9.38 -3.54 1.31
CA GLY A 190 8.08 -3.29 1.94
C GLY A 190 6.88 -3.73 1.09
N LEU A 191 5.70 -3.24 1.45
CA LEU A 191 4.43 -3.59 0.84
C LEU A 191 4.15 -2.75 -0.43
N VAL A 192 3.64 -3.37 -1.49
CA VAL A 192 3.00 -2.67 -2.61
C VAL A 192 1.49 -2.93 -2.55
N MET A 193 0.70 -1.87 -2.36
CA MET A 193 -0.75 -1.94 -2.43
C MET A 193 -1.28 -1.28 -3.70
N SER A 194 -2.47 -1.66 -4.15
CA SER A 194 -3.17 -0.91 -5.18
C SER A 194 -3.67 0.43 -4.64
N ASP A 195 -3.90 1.40 -5.53
CA ASP A 195 -4.90 2.42 -5.24
C ASP A 195 -6.29 1.76 -5.09
N TRP A 196 -7.25 2.47 -4.50
CA TRP A 196 -8.59 1.96 -4.27
C TRP A 196 -9.27 1.56 -5.59
N THR A 197 -9.55 0.27 -5.77
CA THR A 197 -10.08 -0.37 -6.99
C THR A 197 -9.14 -0.31 -8.20
N GLY A 198 -7.85 -0.03 -8.00
CA GLY A 198 -6.82 0.06 -9.03
C GLY A 198 -6.12 -1.26 -9.33
N VAL A 199 -6.88 -2.35 -9.46
CA VAL A 199 -6.37 -3.67 -9.88
C VAL A 199 -7.26 -4.18 -11.01
N TYR A 200 -6.65 -4.63 -12.11
CA TYR A 200 -7.36 -4.93 -13.36
C TYR A 200 -7.28 -6.40 -13.78
N SER A 201 -6.56 -7.23 -13.02
CA SER A 201 -6.39 -8.65 -13.27
C SER A 201 -6.15 -9.43 -11.99
N THR A 202 -6.51 -10.71 -12.01
CA THR A 202 -6.22 -11.65 -10.94
C THR A 202 -4.76 -12.06 -10.93
N THR A 203 -4.25 -12.58 -12.05
CA THR A 203 -2.95 -13.25 -12.10
C THR A 203 -1.79 -12.31 -12.40
N GLU A 204 -1.98 -11.40 -13.33
CA GLU A 204 -0.95 -10.49 -13.84
C GLU A 204 -0.57 -9.48 -12.75
N SER A 205 -1.54 -8.96 -12.00
CA SER A 205 -1.27 -8.06 -10.87
C SER A 205 -0.45 -8.71 -9.75
N ILE A 206 -0.74 -9.98 -9.42
CA ILE A 206 0.03 -10.74 -8.43
C ILE A 206 1.45 -10.99 -8.94
N LYS A 207 1.60 -11.48 -10.18
CA LYS A 207 2.92 -11.76 -10.75
C LYS A 207 3.75 -10.49 -10.96
N ALA A 208 3.10 -9.37 -11.25
CA ALA A 208 3.77 -8.07 -11.36
C ALA A 208 4.29 -7.57 -10.02
N GLY A 209 3.66 -7.95 -8.89
CA GLY A 209 4.15 -7.61 -7.55
C GLY A 209 3.26 -6.68 -6.75
N VAL A 210 1.96 -6.58 -7.07
CA VAL A 210 0.99 -5.98 -6.15
C VAL A 210 0.69 -6.98 -5.04
N ASP A 211 1.07 -6.63 -3.82
CA ASP A 211 0.94 -7.51 -2.66
C ASP A 211 -0.47 -7.44 -2.07
N LEU A 212 -1.08 -6.24 -1.99
CA LEU A 212 -2.40 -6.02 -1.39
C LEU A 212 -3.36 -5.29 -2.33
N GLU A 213 -4.52 -5.91 -2.63
CA GLU A 213 -5.66 -5.27 -3.29
C GLU A 213 -6.48 -4.47 -2.27
N MET A 214 -6.71 -3.19 -2.54
CA MET A 214 -7.60 -2.33 -1.77
C MET A 214 -8.67 -1.71 -2.67
N PRO A 215 -9.89 -1.41 -2.17
CA PRO A 215 -10.45 -1.86 -0.90
C PRO A 215 -10.96 -3.30 -0.96
N GLY A 216 -11.46 -3.79 0.18
CA GLY A 216 -12.35 -4.93 0.24
C GLY A 216 -13.85 -4.55 0.09
N PRO A 217 -14.73 -5.54 -0.14
CA PRO A 217 -14.40 -6.93 -0.44
C PRO A 217 -13.70 -7.05 -1.81
N THR A 218 -12.79 -8.03 -1.91
CA THR A 218 -12.02 -8.27 -3.14
C THR A 218 -12.92 -8.52 -4.35
N ILE A 219 -12.51 -7.99 -5.50
CA ILE A 219 -13.17 -8.28 -6.78
C ILE A 219 -12.37 -9.35 -7.53
N VAL A 220 -11.03 -9.25 -7.55
CA VAL A 220 -10.19 -10.07 -8.42
C VAL A 220 -9.38 -11.16 -7.69
N ARG A 221 -9.33 -11.14 -6.35
CA ARG A 221 -8.55 -12.08 -5.53
C ARG A 221 -9.40 -13.04 -4.68
N GLY A 222 -10.72 -13.08 -4.91
CA GLY A 222 -11.62 -14.09 -4.36
C GLY A 222 -11.69 -15.35 -5.23
N ALA A 223 -12.91 -15.76 -5.61
CA ALA A 223 -13.16 -16.96 -6.41
C ALA A 223 -12.36 -17.01 -7.74
N ALA A 224 -12.06 -15.85 -8.34
CA ALA A 224 -11.23 -15.76 -9.54
C ALA A 224 -9.80 -16.29 -9.30
N LEU A 225 -9.23 -16.01 -8.12
CA LEU A 225 -7.89 -16.47 -7.76
C LEU A 225 -7.87 -17.97 -7.44
N GLU A 226 -8.89 -18.49 -6.77
CA GLU A 226 -9.06 -19.92 -6.54
C GLU A 226 -9.16 -20.70 -7.86
N ARG A 227 -9.91 -20.15 -8.82
CA ARG A 227 -9.97 -20.69 -10.17
C ARG A 227 -8.61 -20.62 -10.88
N ALA A 228 -7.88 -19.53 -10.74
CA ALA A 228 -6.56 -19.37 -11.35
C ALA A 228 -5.52 -20.36 -10.78
N LEU A 229 -5.58 -20.65 -9.48
CA LEU A 229 -4.77 -21.69 -8.84
C LEU A 229 -5.12 -23.08 -9.38
N THR A 230 -6.41 -23.39 -9.50
CA THR A 230 -6.88 -24.67 -10.05
C THR A 230 -6.48 -24.86 -11.51
N GLY A 231 -6.48 -23.77 -12.28
CA GLY A 231 -6.07 -23.76 -13.69
C GLY A 231 -4.58 -23.58 -13.92
N GLU A 232 -3.75 -23.61 -12.86
CA GLU A 232 -2.28 -23.44 -12.92
C GLU A 232 -1.84 -22.18 -13.67
N LYS A 233 -2.67 -21.13 -13.63
CA LYS A 233 -2.31 -19.81 -14.15
C LYS A 233 -1.41 -19.05 -13.18
N ILE A 234 -1.46 -19.43 -11.91
CA ILE A 234 -0.67 -18.90 -10.81
C ILE A 234 -0.36 -20.03 -9.84
N PHE A 235 0.80 -19.97 -9.19
CA PHE A 235 1.25 -21.02 -8.28
C PHE A 235 1.30 -20.53 -6.83
N ILE A 236 1.41 -21.46 -5.89
CA ILE A 236 1.42 -21.13 -4.45
C ILE A 236 2.65 -20.29 -4.08
N GLU A 237 3.74 -20.42 -4.83
CA GLU A 237 4.96 -19.63 -4.68
C GLU A 237 4.69 -18.14 -4.97
N ASP A 238 3.93 -17.84 -6.03
CA ASP A 238 3.52 -16.48 -6.38
C ASP A 238 2.70 -15.85 -5.24
N ILE A 239 1.77 -16.63 -4.66
CA ILE A 239 0.96 -16.21 -3.50
C ILE A 239 1.83 -15.99 -2.27
N ASN A 240 2.69 -16.96 -1.93
CA ASN A 240 3.57 -16.88 -0.77
C ASN A 240 4.48 -15.66 -0.84
N GLU A 241 4.96 -15.30 -2.03
CA GLU A 241 5.81 -14.14 -2.22
C GLU A 241 5.08 -12.83 -1.92
N ARG A 242 3.81 -12.70 -2.31
CA ARG A 242 2.97 -11.55 -1.98
C ARG A 242 2.60 -11.51 -0.50
N VAL A 243 2.12 -12.63 0.06
CA VAL A 243 1.72 -12.72 1.48
C VAL A 243 2.88 -12.38 2.40
N ARG A 244 4.12 -12.76 2.06
CA ARG A 244 5.32 -12.38 2.83
C ARG A 244 5.50 -10.86 2.99
N LYS A 245 4.99 -10.07 2.05
CA LYS A 245 5.10 -8.59 2.05
C LYS A 245 3.98 -7.92 2.84
N VAL A 246 2.88 -8.62 3.06
CA VAL A 246 1.71 -8.18 3.85
C VAL A 246 1.96 -8.42 5.32
#